data_AF-A0A321L6P1-F1
#
_entry.id   AF-A0A321L6P1-F1
#
_cell.length_a   1.000
_cell.length_b   1.000
_cell.length_c   1.000
_cell.angle_alpha   90.00
_cell.angle_beta   90.00
_cell.angle_gamma   90.00
#
_symmetry.space_group_name_H-M   'P 1'
#
loop_
_entity.id
_entity.type
_entity.pdbx_description
1 polymer ?
#
loop_
_entity_poly.entity_id
_entity_poly.type
_entity_poly.pdbx_seq_one_letter_code
_entity_poly.pdbx_strand_id
1 'polypeptide(L)'
;MAKPAIDALTTALAGNLLGAEGNQVRKGVWENCVYYAGDGFVYHLRVTKHGKGPRVEIAGKRAVGEYLRWVDGLFAPGQVPDEKNAVHFRAARALREML
;
A
#
# COMPACT_ATOMS: atom_id res chain seq x y z
N MET A 1 -14.57 -18.83 14.31
CA MET A 1 -14.94 -18.09 13.08
C MET A 1 -13.70 -17.35 12.59
N ALA A 2 -13.09 -17.78 11.49
CA ALA A 2 -11.97 -17.08 10.88
C ALA A 2 -12.02 -17.28 9.36
N LYS A 3 -12.28 -16.20 8.60
CA LYS A 3 -11.66 -15.90 7.29
C LYS A 3 -12.12 -14.55 6.69
N PRO A 4 -11.83 -13.39 7.32
CA PRO A 4 -11.95 -12.09 6.67
C PRO A 4 -10.73 -11.71 5.80
N ALA A 5 -9.66 -12.52 5.79
CA ALA A 5 -8.42 -12.20 5.07
C ALA A 5 -8.46 -12.50 3.56
N ILE A 6 -9.35 -13.39 3.10
CA ILE A 6 -9.44 -13.77 1.68
C ILE A 6 -10.13 -12.65 0.90
N ASP A 7 -11.25 -12.11 1.39
CA ASP A 7 -12.01 -11.07 0.66
C ASP A 7 -11.21 -9.79 0.46
N ALA A 8 -10.61 -9.24 1.51
CA ALA A 8 -9.89 -7.96 1.41
C ALA A 8 -8.65 -8.04 0.52
N LEU A 9 -7.96 -9.19 0.50
CA LEU A 9 -6.80 -9.38 -0.38
C LEU A 9 -7.24 -9.54 -1.84
N THR A 10 -8.28 -10.33 -2.09
CA THR A 10 -8.86 -10.49 -3.43
C THR A 10 -9.38 -9.16 -3.97
N THR A 11 -10.08 -8.37 -3.16
CA THR A 11 -10.54 -7.02 -3.50
C THR A 11 -9.37 -6.09 -3.83
N ALA A 12 -8.32 -6.06 -3.01
CA ALA A 12 -7.14 -5.24 -3.28
C ALA A 12 -6.46 -5.61 -4.61
N LEU A 13 -6.28 -6.91 -4.87
CA LEU A 13 -5.63 -7.41 -6.08
C LEU A 13 -6.48 -7.28 -7.35
N ALA A 14 -7.81 -7.19 -7.22
CA ALA A 14 -8.72 -6.84 -8.31
C ALA A 14 -8.71 -5.32 -8.63
N GLY A 15 -8.11 -4.52 -7.76
CA GLY A 15 -8.00 -3.08 -7.89
C GLY A 15 -6.88 -2.61 -8.82
N ASN A 16 -6.72 -1.29 -8.87
CA ASN A 16 -5.63 -0.63 -9.59
C ASN A 16 -4.40 -0.54 -8.69
N LEU A 17 -3.25 -1.01 -9.17
CA LEU A 17 -1.97 -0.79 -8.51
C LEU A 17 -1.59 0.69 -8.64
N LEU A 18 -1.54 1.40 -7.52
CA LEU A 18 -1.17 2.82 -7.46
C LEU A 18 0.34 3.01 -7.33
N GLY A 19 1.03 2.05 -6.70
CA GLY A 19 2.47 2.13 -6.53
C GLY A 19 3.03 0.85 -5.93
N ALA A 20 4.20 0.44 -6.40
CA ALA A 20 4.96 -0.65 -5.82
C ALA A 20 6.38 -0.18 -5.54
N GLU A 21 6.99 -0.79 -4.53
CA GLU A 21 8.40 -0.64 -4.22
C GLU A 21 8.94 -2.00 -3.79
N GLY A 22 9.81 -2.53 -4.63
CA GLY A 22 10.48 -3.80 -4.43
C GLY A 22 11.97 -3.59 -4.32
N ASN A 23 12.50 -3.91 -3.14
CA ASN A 23 13.90 -4.09 -2.80
C ASN A 23 13.88 -4.35 -1.30
N GLN A 24 14.67 -5.32 -0.79
CA GLN A 24 14.65 -5.77 0.61
C GLN A 24 14.64 -4.62 1.62
N VAL A 25 13.46 -4.06 1.95
CA VAL A 25 13.35 -2.81 2.70
C VAL A 25 13.84 -3.04 4.13
N ARG A 26 13.66 -4.27 4.64
CA ARG A 26 14.18 -4.82 5.89
C ARG A 26 14.40 -6.32 5.73
N LYS A 27 15.34 -6.93 6.46
CA LYS A 27 15.56 -8.39 6.49
C LYS A 27 14.22 -9.13 6.70
N GLY A 28 13.59 -9.59 5.61
CA GLY A 28 12.30 -10.30 5.62
C GLY A 28 11.16 -9.67 4.82
N VAL A 29 11.20 -8.36 4.49
CA VAL A 29 10.20 -7.69 3.64
C VAL A 29 10.77 -7.51 2.23
N TRP A 30 10.05 -8.01 1.24
CA TRP A 30 10.49 -8.03 -0.16
C TRP A 30 9.86 -6.89 -0.96
N GLU A 31 8.57 -6.65 -0.78
CA GLU A 31 7.84 -5.65 -1.57
C GLU A 31 6.76 -4.97 -0.74
N ASN A 32 6.53 -3.68 -1.01
CA ASN A 32 5.37 -2.92 -0.57
C ASN A 32 4.57 -2.48 -1.79
N CYS A 33 3.27 -2.73 -1.78
CA CYS A 33 2.38 -2.38 -2.88
C CYS A 33 1.16 -1.63 -2.33
N VAL A 34 0.71 -0.61 -3.04
CA VAL A 34 -0.47 0.18 -2.69
C VAL A 34 -1.49 0.04 -3.83
N TYR A 35 -2.70 -0.36 -3.48
CA TYR A 35 -3.80 -0.60 -4.42
C TYR A 35 -5.00 0.27 -4.09
N TYR A 36 -5.73 0.70 -5.12
CA TYR A 36 -7.07 1.25 -5.00
C TYR A 36 -8.08 0.26 -5.55
N ALA A 37 -8.94 -0.29 -4.68
CA ALA A 37 -9.85 -1.37 -5.05
C ALA A 37 -11.19 -0.91 -5.67
N GLY A 38 -11.39 0.41 -5.84
CA GLY A 38 -12.66 0.95 -6.37
C GLY A 38 -13.82 0.94 -5.37
N ASP A 39 -13.63 0.38 -4.18
CA ASP A 39 -14.60 0.32 -3.08
C ASP A 39 -14.53 1.55 -2.14
N GLY A 40 -13.81 2.60 -2.54
CA GLY A 40 -13.54 3.77 -1.72
C GLY A 40 -12.37 3.60 -0.73
N PHE A 41 -11.62 2.48 -0.80
CA PHE A 41 -10.48 2.22 0.07
C PHE A 41 -9.16 2.04 -0.70
N VAL A 42 -8.08 2.45 -0.03
CA VAL A 42 -6.69 2.22 -0.42
C VAL A 42 -6.11 1.13 0.48
N TYR A 43 -5.51 0.12 -0.13
CA TYR A 43 -4.93 -1.04 0.51
C TYR A 43 -3.41 -1.00 0.39
N HIS A 44 -2.71 -1.12 1.50
CA HIS A 44 -1.27 -1.33 1.54
C HIS A 44 -0.99 -2.80 1.78
N LEU A 45 -0.43 -3.47 0.77
CA LEU A 45 0.02 -4.85 0.84
C LEU A 45 1.52 -4.90 1.09
N ARG A 46 1.93 -5.88 1.89
CA ARG A 46 3.33 -6.21 2.13
C ARG A 46 3.59 -7.65 1.73
N VAL A 47 4.67 -7.88 1.00
CA VAL A 47 5.15 -9.23 0.67
C VAL A 47 6.37 -9.52 1.53
N THR A 48 6.31 -10.60 2.30
CA THR A 48 7.39 -11.05 3.18
C THR A 48 7.91 -12.43 2.76
N LYS A 49 9.21 -12.67 2.94
CA LYS A 49 9.80 -13.99 2.72
C LYS A 49 9.45 -14.90 3.88
N HIS A 50 8.66 -15.94 3.62
CA HIS A 50 8.39 -16.99 4.59
C HIS A 50 9.05 -18.30 4.12
N GLY A 51 9.39 -19.21 5.05
CA GLY A 51 10.14 -20.44 4.73
C GLY A 51 9.47 -21.39 3.72
N LYS A 52 8.20 -21.16 3.36
CA LYS A 52 7.44 -21.93 2.37
C LYS A 52 7.10 -21.13 1.09
N GLY A 53 7.65 -19.92 0.91
CA GLY A 53 7.37 -19.03 -0.21
C GLY A 53 7.03 -17.59 0.22
N PRO A 54 6.77 -16.70 -0.75
CA PRO A 54 6.33 -15.33 -0.45
C PRO A 54 4.96 -15.37 0.24
N ARG A 55 4.83 -14.59 1.32
CA ARG A 55 3.56 -14.37 2.02
C ARG A 55 3.13 -12.93 1.81
N VAL A 56 1.93 -12.75 1.24
CA VAL A 56 1.30 -11.44 1.09
C VAL A 56 0.40 -11.20 2.30
N GLU A 57 0.48 -10.00 2.87
CA GLU A 57 -0.39 -9.54 3.95
C GLU A 57 -0.90 -8.12 3.67
N ILE A 58 -2.06 -7.78 4.21
CA ILE A 58 -2.57 -6.40 4.22
C ILE A 58 -1.92 -5.69 5.40
N ALA A 59 -0.94 -4.84 5.12
CA ALA A 59 -0.27 -4.01 6.12
C ALA A 59 -1.11 -2.79 6.55
N GLY A 60 -2.06 -2.36 5.71
CA GLY A 60 -3.00 -1.30 6.05
C GLY A 60 -4.18 -1.21 5.08
N LYS A 61 -5.30 -0.69 5.57
CA LYS A 61 -6.49 -0.33 4.78
C LYS A 61 -6.97 1.02 5.28
N ARG A 62 -7.17 1.99 4.39
CA ARG A 62 -7.67 3.34 4.72
C ARG A 62 -8.69 3.80 3.70
N ALA A 63 -9.68 4.57 4.12
CA ALA A 63 -10.57 5.24 3.17
C ALA A 63 -9.76 6.23 2.33
N VAL A 64 -10.13 6.46 1.07
CA VAL A 64 -9.37 7.32 0.14
C VAL A 64 -9.06 8.71 0.75
N GLY A 65 -10.06 9.40 1.29
CA GLY A 65 -9.87 10.73 1.88
C GLY A 65 -9.03 10.74 3.17
N GLU A 66 -8.99 9.63 3.91
CA GLU A 66 -8.10 9.48 5.07
C GLU A 66 -6.66 9.17 4.62
N TYR A 67 -6.51 8.32 3.61
CA TYR A 67 -5.21 7.98 3.03
C TYR A 67 -4.51 9.21 2.48
N LEU A 68 -5.20 10.05 1.70
CA LEU A 68 -4.62 11.28 1.15
C LEU A 68 -4.19 12.25 2.25
N ARG A 69 -5.06 12.51 3.25
CA ARG A 69 -4.72 13.35 4.41
C ARG A 69 -3.54 12.82 5.20
N TRP A 70 -3.47 11.51 5.40
CA TRP A 70 -2.34 10.88 6.07
C TRP A 70 -1.04 11.11 5.28
N VAL A 71 -1.04 10.88 3.95
CA VAL A 71 0.15 11.12 3.11
C VAL A 71 0.55 12.60 3.13
N ASP A 72 -0.40 13.52 3.11
CA ASP A 72 -0.13 14.97 3.20
C ASP A 72 0.48 15.36 4.55
N GLY A 73 0.11 14.68 5.63
CA GLY A 73 0.68 14.88 6.96
C GLY A 73 2.05 14.22 7.17
N LEU A 74 2.53 13.37 6.25
CA LEU A 74 3.82 12.69 6.40
C LEU A 74 5.03 13.58 6.09
N PHE A 75 4.84 14.68 5.35
CA PHE A 75 5.95 15.50 4.87
C PHE A 75 5.63 16.99 5.00
N ALA A 76 6.58 17.75 5.54
CA ALA A 76 6.50 19.20 5.44
C ALA A 76 6.70 19.65 3.98
N PRO A 77 6.12 20.79 3.54
CA PRO A 77 6.38 21.36 2.23
C PRO A 77 7.89 21.50 1.97
N GLY A 78 8.39 20.87 0.91
CA GLY A 78 9.81 20.89 0.53
C GLY A 78 10.69 19.77 1.11
N GLN A 79 10.15 18.86 1.93
CA GLN A 79 10.89 17.64 2.30
C GLN A 79 10.89 16.61 1.17
N VAL A 80 12.08 16.09 0.87
CA VAL A 80 12.23 14.90 0.02
C VAL A 80 11.69 13.70 0.81
N PRO A 81 10.82 12.85 0.21
CA PRO A 81 10.28 11.69 0.90
C PRO A 81 11.40 10.77 1.41
N ASP A 82 11.35 10.38 2.70
CA ASP A 82 12.11 9.23 3.19
C ASP A 82 11.79 8.04 2.26
N GLU A 83 12.82 7.33 1.82
CA GLU A 83 12.73 6.17 0.93
C GLU A 83 11.62 5.20 1.37
N LYS A 84 11.45 5.03 2.70
CA LYS A 84 10.39 4.19 3.31
C LYS A 84 8.95 4.58 2.96
N ASN A 85 8.72 5.83 2.59
CA ASN A 85 7.39 6.38 2.31
C ASN A 85 7.23 6.81 0.84
N ALA A 86 8.25 6.63 0.01
CA ALA A 86 8.23 7.03 -1.39
C ALA A 86 7.12 6.32 -2.17
N VAL A 87 6.83 5.04 -1.86
CA VAL A 87 5.70 4.30 -2.42
C VAL A 87 4.35 4.96 -2.15
N HIS A 88 4.13 5.47 -0.94
CA HIS A 88 2.86 6.08 -0.56
C HIS A 88 2.64 7.43 -1.22
N PHE A 89 3.73 8.20 -1.38
CA PHE A 89 3.70 9.46 -2.13
C PHE A 89 3.36 9.25 -3.61
N ARG A 90 4.06 8.32 -4.28
CA ARG A 90 3.76 7.96 -5.68
C ARG A 90 2.33 7.47 -5.83
N ALA A 91 1.89 6.60 -4.91
CA ALA A 91 0.52 6.09 -4.92
C ALA A 91 -0.53 7.17 -4.68
N ALA A 92 -0.30 8.12 -3.77
CA ALA A 92 -1.22 9.25 -3.54
C ALA A 92 -1.30 10.18 -4.75
N ARG A 93 -0.16 10.43 -5.43
CA ARG A 93 -0.16 11.18 -6.68
C ARG A 93 -0.98 10.46 -7.77
N ALA A 94 -0.72 9.18 -8.00
CA ALA A 94 -1.47 8.39 -8.98
C ALA A 94 -2.97 8.37 -8.66
N LEU A 95 -3.33 8.20 -7.38
CA LEU A 95 -4.71 8.23 -6.93
C LEU A 95 -5.40 9.57 -7.22
N ARG A 96 -4.71 10.70 -7.02
CA ARG A 96 -5.25 12.04 -7.34
C ARG A 96 -5.46 12.27 -8.84
N GLU A 97 -4.66 11.62 -9.68
CA GLU A 97 -4.82 11.67 -11.14
C GLU A 97 -6.00 10.80 -11.63
N MET A 98 -6.50 9.88 -10.79
CA MET A 98 -7.62 8.97 -11.11
C MET A 98 -8.98 9.43 -10.57
N LEU A 99 -9.01 10.32 -9.57
CA LEU A 99 -10.23 10.89 -8.97
C LEU A 99 -10.71 12.11 -9.76
#